data_AF-A0A8T3BHD0-F1
#
_entry.id   AF-A0A8T3BHD0-F1
#
_cell.length_a   1.000
_cell.length_b   1.000
_cell.length_c   1.000
_cell.angle_alpha   90.00
_cell.angle_beta   90.00
_cell.angle_gamma   90.00
#
_symmetry.space_group_name_H-M   'P 1'
#
loop_
_entity.id
_entity.type
_entity.pdbx_description
1 polymer ?
#
loop_
_entity_poly.entity_id
_entity_poly.type
_entity_poly.pdbx_seq_one_letter_code
_entity_poly.pdbx_strand_id
1 'polypeptide(L)'
;MYRVNFSIGKNYTCEVLCDVIEMDVCHMILGRPWQYDNGAMYDCRQNTYSFEWKGQKLRLLPHAPVPNTNSNKDKAVLNIVSGATFLVDAKSCMYALVFVDQFPSQVQDAHPPQIAKLLQEFQDIMPSELSPELPPMRMIQHQID
;
A
#
# COMPACT_ATOMS: atom_id res chain seq x y z
N MET A 1 3.03 -17.11 6.24
CA MET A 1 1.71 -16.94 6.88
C MET A 1 1.82 -16.49 8.33
N TYR A 2 1.34 -15.27 8.59
CA TYR A 2 1.14 -14.67 9.91
C TYR A 2 -0.35 -14.53 10.19
N ARG A 3 -0.74 -14.54 11.46
CA ARG A 3 -2.11 -14.23 11.88
C ARG A 3 -2.22 -12.73 12.13
N VAL A 4 -3.16 -12.09 11.43
CA VAL A 4 -3.42 -10.67 11.55
C VAL A 4 -4.86 -10.48 12.01
N ASN A 5 -5.01 -9.73 13.11
CA ASN A 5 -6.30 -9.27 13.60
C ASN A 5 -6.53 -7.85 13.10
N PHE A 6 -7.65 -7.64 12.41
CA PHE A 6 -8.03 -6.31 11.93
C PHE A 6 -9.52 -6.04 12.18
N SER A 7 -9.88 -4.76 12.18
CA SER A 7 -11.26 -4.30 12.23
C SER A 7 -11.59 -3.44 11.03
N ILE A 8 -12.85 -3.51 10.59
CA ILE A 8 -13.39 -2.60 9.58
C ILE A 8 -14.51 -1.78 10.22
N GLY A 9 -14.29 -0.48 10.35
CA GLY A 9 -15.18 0.38 11.11
C GLY A 9 -15.24 -0.03 12.59
N LYS A 10 -16.39 0.19 13.22
CA LYS A 10 -16.57 -0.06 14.67
C LYS A 10 -17.05 -1.47 15.01
N ASN A 11 -17.68 -2.16 14.04
CA ASN A 11 -18.51 -3.34 14.34
C ASN A 11 -17.93 -4.64 13.78
N TYR A 12 -17.01 -4.58 12.82
CA TYR A 12 -16.41 -5.75 12.20
C TYR A 12 -15.02 -6.00 12.75
N THR A 13 -14.75 -7.24 13.14
CA THR A 13 -13.43 -7.72 13.58
C THR A 13 -13.18 -9.07 12.94
N CYS A 14 -12.01 -9.27 12.38
CA CYS A 14 -11.64 -10.49 11.66
C CYS A 14 -10.20 -10.88 11.99
N GLU A 15 -9.97 -12.18 12.03
CA GLU A 15 -8.64 -12.79 12.10
C GLU A 15 -8.40 -13.52 10.78
N VAL A 16 -7.31 -13.19 10.09
CA VAL A 16 -6.93 -13.86 8.84
C VAL A 16 -5.49 -14.32 8.88
N LEU A 17 -5.21 -15.39 8.15
CA LEU A 17 -3.85 -15.80 7.81
C LEU A 17 -3.44 -15.11 6.51
N CYS A 18 -2.33 -14.38 6.54
CA CYS A 18 -1.80 -13.72 5.35
C CYS A 18 -0.28 -13.83 5.25
N ASP A 19 0.24 -13.63 4.06
CA ASP A 19 1.66 -13.44 3.84
C ASP A 19 2.01 -11.96 4.01
N VAL A 20 3.19 -11.70 4.57
CA VAL A 20 3.66 -10.36 4.89
C VAL A 20 4.81 -10.03 3.95
N ILE A 21 4.74 -8.87 3.31
CA ILE A 21 5.72 -8.35 2.37
C ILE A 21 6.21 -7.01 2.93
N GLU A 22 7.52 -6.78 2.92
CA GLU A 22 8.10 -5.48 3.32
C GLU A 22 7.72 -4.42 2.28
N MET A 23 7.05 -3.35 2.72
CA MET A 23 6.57 -2.28 1.85
C MET A 23 6.49 -0.95 2.64
N ASP A 24 6.78 0.18 1.99
CA ASP A 24 6.83 1.52 2.62
C ASP A 24 5.46 2.08 3.04
N VAL A 25 4.37 1.37 2.74
CA VAL A 25 2.98 1.74 3.09
C VAL A 25 2.20 0.53 3.60
N CYS A 26 1.42 0.75 4.67
CA CYS A 26 0.55 -0.28 5.25
C CYS A 26 -0.77 -0.37 4.49
N HIS A 27 -0.87 -1.30 3.55
CA HIS A 27 -2.13 -1.70 2.92
C HIS A 27 -2.40 -3.18 3.15
N MET A 28 -3.67 -3.53 3.37
CA MET A 28 -4.11 -4.91 3.50
C MET A 28 -5.04 -5.26 2.33
N ILE A 29 -4.63 -6.24 1.53
CA ILE A 29 -5.39 -6.68 0.36
C ILE A 29 -6.24 -7.89 0.76
N LEU A 30 -7.56 -7.71 0.75
CA LEU A 30 -8.52 -8.80 1.00
C LEU A 30 -8.85 -9.48 -0.33
N GLY A 31 -8.20 -10.61 -0.57
CA GLY A 31 -8.34 -11.39 -1.80
C GLY A 31 -9.65 -12.19 -1.90
N ARG A 32 -9.73 -13.01 -2.96
CA ARG A 32 -10.86 -13.92 -3.22
C ARG A 32 -11.21 -14.86 -2.06
N PRO A 33 -10.24 -15.47 -1.33
CA PRO A 33 -10.58 -16.35 -0.21
C PRO A 33 -11.40 -15.63 0.85
N TRP A 34 -10.97 -14.42 1.26
CA TRP A 34 -11.73 -13.62 2.22
C TRP A 34 -13.11 -13.23 1.69
N GLN A 35 -13.21 -12.88 0.40
CA GLN A 35 -14.50 -12.56 -0.23
C GLN A 35 -15.46 -13.76 -0.21
N TYR A 36 -14.96 -14.96 -0.54
CA TYR A 36 -15.74 -16.19 -0.53
C TYR A 36 -16.21 -16.54 0.89
N ASP A 37 -15.29 -16.55 1.85
CA ASP A 37 -15.57 -16.95 3.23
C ASP A 37 -16.57 -16.02 3.92
N ASN A 38 -16.54 -14.73 3.61
CA ASN A 38 -17.46 -13.75 4.18
C ASN A 38 -18.72 -13.52 3.32
N GLY A 39 -18.87 -14.22 2.20
CA GLY A 39 -19.99 -14.01 1.27
C GLY A 39 -20.06 -12.57 0.74
N ALA A 40 -18.90 -11.95 0.50
CA ALA A 40 -18.83 -10.57 0.04
C ALA A 40 -19.20 -10.44 -1.44
N MET A 41 -20.23 -9.63 -1.69
CA MET A 41 -20.73 -9.30 -3.02
C MET A 41 -20.12 -8.01 -3.51
N TYR A 42 -19.45 -8.07 -4.67
CA TYR A 42 -18.89 -6.90 -5.33
C TYR A 42 -19.90 -6.31 -6.33
N ASP A 43 -20.26 -5.04 -6.16
CA ASP A 43 -21.01 -4.26 -7.14
C ASP A 43 -20.01 -3.46 -8.00
N CYS A 44 -19.75 -3.96 -9.21
CA CYS A 44 -18.84 -3.34 -10.17
C CYS A 44 -19.25 -1.92 -10.57
N ARG A 45 -20.57 -1.62 -10.62
CA ARG A 45 -21.07 -0.33 -11.08
C ARG A 45 -20.85 0.75 -10.03
N GLN A 46 -21.04 0.41 -8.76
CA GLN A 46 -20.83 1.34 -7.64
C GLN A 46 -19.42 1.26 -7.05
N ASN A 47 -18.62 0.28 -7.49
CA ASN A 47 -17.34 -0.09 -6.90
C ASN A 47 -17.44 -0.32 -5.37
N THR A 48 -18.47 -1.05 -4.94
CA THR A 48 -18.72 -1.33 -3.51
C THR A 48 -18.67 -2.82 -3.20
N TYR A 49 -18.27 -3.17 -1.99
CA TYR A 49 -18.39 -4.54 -1.47
C TYR A 49 -19.44 -4.59 -0.38
N SER A 50 -20.33 -5.58 -0.39
CA SER A 50 -21.34 -5.78 0.65
C SER A 50 -21.28 -7.20 1.19
N PHE A 51 -21.32 -7.36 2.51
CA PHE A 51 -21.32 -8.67 3.16
C PHE A 51 -22.11 -8.61 4.47
N GLU A 52 -22.47 -9.77 5.02
CA GLU A 52 -23.21 -9.86 6.28
C GLU A 52 -22.31 -10.31 7.41
N TRP A 53 -22.38 -9.64 8.55
CA TRP A 53 -21.64 -9.99 9.75
C TRP A 53 -22.54 -9.86 10.97
N LYS A 54 -22.74 -10.97 11.70
CA LYS A 54 -23.60 -11.03 12.90
C LYS A 54 -25.01 -10.46 12.66
N GLY A 55 -25.61 -10.73 11.50
CA GLY A 55 -26.93 -10.22 11.14
C GLY A 55 -26.95 -8.76 10.66
N GLN A 56 -25.82 -8.08 10.59
CA GLN A 56 -25.70 -6.72 10.05
C GLN A 56 -25.06 -6.74 8.67
N LYS A 57 -25.74 -6.12 7.69
CA LYS A 57 -25.17 -5.90 6.36
C LYS A 57 -24.18 -4.74 6.41
N LEU A 58 -22.91 -5.05 6.15
CA LEU A 58 -21.83 -4.08 6.02
C LEU A 58 -21.62 -3.76 4.54
N ARG A 59 -21.35 -2.49 4.23
CA ARG A 59 -21.01 -2.04 2.87
C ARG A 59 -19.73 -1.20 2.89
N LEU A 60 -18.72 -1.66 2.18
CA LEU A 60 -17.48 -0.95 1.95
C LEU A 60 -17.66 -0.02 0.75
N LEU A 61 -17.40 1.26 0.96
CA LEU A 61 -17.50 2.30 -0.05
C LEU A 61 -16.12 2.58 -0.66
N PRO A 62 -16.04 3.02 -1.92
CA PRO A 62 -14.82 3.57 -2.48
C PRO A 62 -14.28 4.67 -1.57
N HIS A 63 -12.97 4.67 -1.36
CA HIS A 63 -12.32 5.80 -0.71
C HIS A 63 -12.40 7.00 -1.66
N ALA A 64 -13.28 7.96 -1.35
CA ALA A 64 -13.27 9.25 -2.01
C ALA A 64 -12.12 10.08 -1.39
N PRO A 65 -11.25 10.71 -2.19
CA PRO A 65 -10.22 11.59 -1.68
C PRO A 65 -10.91 12.82 -1.07
N VAL A 66 -11.14 12.79 0.24
CA VAL A 66 -11.58 13.96 0.98
C VAL A 66 -10.34 14.84 1.17
N PRO A 67 -10.36 16.12 0.78
CA PRO A 67 -9.32 17.04 1.24
C PRO A 67 -9.34 17.01 2.76
N ASN A 68 -8.18 16.77 3.38
CA ASN A 68 -8.00 16.68 4.83
C ASN A 68 -8.41 18.01 5.50
N THR A 69 -9.71 18.20 5.74
CA THR A 69 -10.23 19.27 6.57
C THR A 69 -10.71 18.68 7.87
N ASN A 70 -9.89 18.90 8.91
CA ASN A 70 -10.25 19.24 10.29
C ASN A 70 -9.78 18.28 11.38
N SER A 71 -8.86 18.84 12.18
CA SER A 71 -8.80 18.81 13.65
C SER A 71 -9.27 17.55 14.36
N ASN A 72 -8.29 16.80 14.85
CA ASN A 72 -8.32 16.37 16.24
C ASN A 72 -6.94 16.63 16.84
N LYS A 73 -6.79 17.81 17.47
CA LYS A 73 -5.69 18.05 18.39
C LYS A 73 -6.02 17.24 19.63
N ASP A 74 -5.44 16.06 19.75
CA ASP A 74 -4.92 15.57 21.02
C ASP A 74 -4.14 14.27 20.79
N LYS A 75 -2.82 14.37 21.06
CA LYS A 75 -1.82 13.30 21.17
C LYS A 75 -1.37 12.63 19.87
N ALA A 76 -0.99 13.43 18.88
CA ALA A 76 -0.14 12.93 17.80
C ALA A 76 1.28 12.68 18.35
N VAL A 77 1.67 11.41 18.43
CA VAL A 77 3.05 10.99 18.80
C VAL A 77 4.04 11.32 17.67
N LEU A 78 3.52 11.56 16.45
CA LEU A 78 4.26 11.94 15.26
C LEU A 78 3.44 12.94 14.44
N ASN A 79 4.07 14.03 14.01
CA ASN A 79 3.52 14.99 13.05
C ASN A 79 4.35 14.92 11.77
N ILE A 80 3.71 14.56 10.65
CA ILE A 80 4.33 14.56 9.33
C ILE A 80 3.99 15.90 8.68
N VAL A 81 5.01 16.65 8.28
CA VAL A 81 4.88 17.93 7.58
C VAL A 81 5.78 17.93 6.35
N SER A 82 5.38 18.67 5.31
CA SER A 82 6.25 18.88 4.14
C SER A 82 7.46 19.71 4.52
N GLY A 83 8.61 19.43 3.92
CA GLY A 83 9.86 20.17 4.16
C GLY A 83 9.71 21.67 3.91
N ALA A 84 8.95 22.06 2.89
CA ALA A 84 8.71 23.47 2.58
C ALA A 84 7.94 24.18 3.71
N THR A 85 6.88 23.56 4.24
CA THR A 85 6.12 24.10 5.37
C THR A 85 6.92 24.10 6.66
N PHE A 86 7.79 23.11 6.86
CA PHE A 86 8.64 22.98 8.04
C PHE A 86 9.73 24.06 8.10
N LEU A 87 10.35 24.38 6.98
CA LEU A 87 11.39 25.42 6.90
C LEU A 87 10.84 26.84 7.09
N VAL A 88 9.60 27.09 6.65
CA VAL A 88 8.97 28.41 6.80
C VAL A 88 8.62 28.72 8.26
N ASP A 89 8.30 27.70 9.06
CA ASP A 89 7.90 27.86 10.47
C ASP A 89 9.08 27.73 11.46
N ALA A 90 10.28 27.42 10.95
CA ALA A 90 11.51 27.27 11.71
C ALA A 90 12.02 28.61 12.24
N LYS A 91 11.70 28.95 13.49
CA LYS A 91 12.15 30.21 14.14
C LYS A 91 13.54 30.14 14.79
N SER A 92 14.22 29.00 14.75
CA SER A 92 15.52 28.78 15.43
C SER A 92 16.34 27.71 14.72
N CYS A 93 17.63 27.55 15.07
CA CYS A 93 18.47 26.47 14.57
C CYS A 93 17.88 25.10 14.91
N MET A 94 17.75 24.26 13.90
CA MET A 94 17.15 22.93 14.02
C MET A 94 18.17 21.86 13.65
N TYR A 95 18.13 20.75 14.37
CA TYR A 95 18.92 19.55 14.09
C TYR A 95 17.99 18.47 13.56
N ALA A 96 18.38 17.83 12.45
CA ALA A 96 17.64 16.73 11.86
C ALA A 96 18.41 15.41 12.04
N LEU A 97 17.70 14.35 12.42
CA LEU A 97 18.19 12.99 12.41
C LEU A 97 17.77 12.36 11.08
N VAL A 98 18.74 12.17 10.18
CA VAL A 98 18.50 11.59 8.86
C VAL A 98 18.95 10.14 8.89
N PHE A 99 18.03 9.24 8.58
CA PHE A 99 18.38 7.85 8.29
C PHE A 99 18.66 7.76 6.80
N VAL A 100 19.85 7.25 6.47
CA VAL A 100 20.21 6.88 5.10
C VAL A 100 20.39 5.38 5.12
N ASP A 101 19.60 4.67 4.33
CA ASP A 101 19.85 3.25 4.14
C ASP A 101 21.17 3.07 3.41
N GLN A 102 22.13 2.48 4.12
CA GLN A 102 23.40 2.08 3.56
C GLN A 102 23.21 0.67 3.02
N PHE A 103 22.47 0.54 1.91
CA PHE A 103 22.57 -0.69 1.13
C PHE A 103 24.04 -0.83 0.73
N PRO A 104 24.72 -1.95 1.04
CA PRO A 104 25.99 -2.23 0.42
C PRO A 104 25.72 -2.26 -1.09
N SER A 105 26.14 -1.20 -1.77
CA SER A 105 26.27 -1.21 -3.22
C SER A 105 27.06 -2.48 -3.55
N GLN A 106 26.45 -3.36 -4.34
CA GLN A 106 26.94 -4.68 -4.75
C GLN A 106 26.44 -5.87 -3.92
N VAL A 107 25.17 -6.21 -4.13
CA VAL A 107 24.94 -7.55 -4.69
C VAL A 107 25.33 -7.41 -6.17
N GLN A 108 26.57 -7.77 -6.52
CA GLN A 108 26.82 -8.14 -7.91
C GLN A 108 25.95 -9.36 -8.14
N ASP A 109 24.83 -9.10 -8.78
CA ASP A 109 23.92 -10.11 -9.26
C ASP A 109 24.68 -11.09 -10.17
N ALA A 110 25.20 -12.15 -9.57
CA ALA A 110 25.55 -13.36 -10.30
C ALA A 110 24.24 -14.04 -10.71
N HIS A 111 23.51 -13.41 -11.62
CA HIS A 111 22.32 -14.01 -12.18
C HIS A 111 22.73 -15.28 -12.96
N PRO A 112 21.98 -16.39 -12.84
CA PRO A 112 22.16 -17.55 -13.69
C PRO A 112 22.24 -17.18 -15.18
N PRO A 113 22.97 -17.94 -16.01
CA PRO A 113 23.19 -17.58 -17.42
C PRO A 113 21.89 -17.47 -18.23
N GLN A 114 20.84 -18.17 -17.81
CA GLN A 114 19.49 -18.06 -18.39
C GLN A 114 18.88 -16.67 -18.18
N ILE A 115 19.08 -16.07 -17.00
CA ILE A 115 18.59 -14.72 -16.69
C ILE A 115 19.43 -13.69 -17.43
N ALA A 116 20.75 -13.86 -17.50
CA ALA A 116 21.61 -12.96 -18.27
C ALA A 116 21.23 -12.93 -19.76
N LYS A 117 20.93 -14.11 -20.34
CA LYS A 117 20.45 -14.22 -21.72
C LYS A 117 19.11 -13.48 -21.91
N LEU A 118 18.18 -13.63 -20.97
CA LEU A 118 16.88 -12.98 -21.02
C LEU A 118 17.00 -11.46 -20.92
N LEU A 119 17.84 -10.96 -20.01
CA LEU A 119 18.10 -9.51 -19.87
C LEU A 119 18.73 -8.92 -21.13
N GLN A 120 19.61 -9.68 -21.80
CA GLN A 120 20.19 -9.26 -23.07
C GLN A 120 19.17 -9.27 -24.21
N GLU A 121 18.25 -10.23 -24.23
CA GLU A 121 17.21 -10.35 -25.26
C GLU A 121 16.20 -9.19 -25.21
N PHE A 122 15.89 -8.68 -24.01
CA PHE A 122 14.90 -7.62 -23.78
C PHE A 122 15.52 -6.28 -23.37
N GLN A 123 16.79 -6.05 -23.70
CA GLN A 123 17.50 -4.82 -23.33
C GLN A 123 16.86 -3.55 -23.94
N ASP A 124 16.16 -3.69 -25.07
CA ASP A 124 15.43 -2.63 -25.77
C ASP A 124 14.13 -2.18 -25.07
N ILE A 125 13.57 -3.02 -24.18
CA ILE A 125 12.33 -2.72 -23.46
C ILE A 125 12.61 -2.04 -22.11
N MET A 126 13.79 -2.26 -21.52
CA MET A 126 14.17 -1.57 -20.29
C MET A 126 14.76 -0.20 -20.57
N PRO A 127 14.23 0.88 -19.98
CA PRO A 127 14.86 2.19 -20.09
C PRO A 127 16.22 2.18 -19.39
N SER A 128 17.20 2.89 -19.97
CA SER A 128 18.55 3.05 -19.39
C SER A 128 18.53 3.79 -18.04
N GLU A 129 17.46 4.53 -17.75
CA GLU A 129 17.20 5.17 -16.47
C GLU A 129 15.78 4.84 -16.00
N LEU A 130 15.65 4.37 -14.76
CA LEU A 130 14.34 4.10 -14.15
C LEU A 130 13.75 5.43 -13.67
N SER A 131 12.56 5.79 -14.14
CA SER A 131 11.89 7.00 -13.67
C SER A 131 11.57 6.88 -12.16
N PRO A 132 11.75 7.95 -11.36
CA PRO A 132 11.37 7.95 -9.95
C PRO A 132 9.85 7.90 -9.75
N GLU A 133 9.09 8.14 -10.80
CA GLU A 133 7.64 8.05 -10.80
C GLU A 133 7.19 6.61 -11.06
N LEU A 134 6.27 6.13 -10.23
CA LEU A 134 5.57 4.88 -10.49
C LEU A 134 4.80 5.02 -11.81
N PRO A 135 4.82 3.98 -12.66
CA PRO A 135 3.99 3.99 -13.86
C PRO A 135 2.53 4.23 -13.46
N PRO A 136 1.77 5.00 -14.27
CA PRO A 136 0.39 5.35 -13.95
C PRO A 136 -0.42 4.10 -13.64
N MET A 137 -1.25 4.17 -12.59
CA MET A 137 -2.08 3.05 -12.16
C MET A 137 -2.89 2.51 -13.34
N ARG A 138 -2.50 1.33 -13.82
CA ARG A 138 -3.29 0.57 -14.77
C ARG A 138 -4.43 -0.06 -13.98
N MET A 139 -5.68 0.17 -14.39
CA MET A 139 -6.82 -0.60 -13.89
C MET A 139 -6.70 -2.02 -14.42
N ILE A 140 -5.88 -2.84 -13.75
CA ILE A 140 -5.72 -4.24 -14.11
C ILE A 140 -6.90 -5.01 -13.51
N GLN A 141 -7.98 -5.11 -14.29
CA GLN A 141 -9.08 -6.02 -14.02
C GLN A 141 -8.68 -7.42 -14.52
N HIS A 142 -7.76 -8.10 -13.84
CA HIS A 142 -7.55 -9.52 -14.10
C HIS A 142 -8.73 -10.31 -13.52
N GLN A 143 -9.73 -10.55 -14.36
CA GLN A 143 -10.69 -11.61 -14.13
C GLN A 143 -9.92 -12.93 -14.33
N ILE A 144 -9.58 -13.59 -13.22
CA ILE A 144 -9.23 -15.00 -13.23
C ILE A 144 -10.57 -15.71 -13.00
N ASP A 145 -11.02 -16.42 -14.04
CA ASP A 145 -12.12 -17.41 -13.95
C ASP A 145 -11.64 -18.65 -13.17
#